data_AF-A0A845ZBN3-F1
#
_entry.id   AF-A0A845ZBN3-F1
#
_cell.length_a   1.000
_cell.length_b   1.000
_cell.length_c   1.000
_cell.angle_alpha   90.00
_cell.angle_beta   90.00
_cell.angle_gamma   90.00
#
_symmetry.space_group_name_H-M   'P 1'
#
loop_
_entity.id
_entity.type
_entity.pdbx_description
1 polymer ?
#
loop_
_entity_poly.entity_id
_entity_poly.type
_entity_poly.pdbx_seq_one_letter_code
_entity_poly.pdbx_strand_id
1 'polypeptide(L)'
;MSRPVLIAIEKGILTKSMSIFDYGCGYGTDMDLLKDMGYLNVNRYDPYYFPDQELVPSSLVFLNYVISVIENLPERDHVLLDALSLASDFLIVALLHGKHNEQYMSKYHCKYMDGIINKTFGSFTKSFSQEEASSYIMAVSGYYPESIGQGIFLIDKSYEPILPPVNLYSEYTAQALYKLTKTLKKRINKLSRKWILPDGVTIQVYKKGNNNQHCYYRLVSRKKFLCHIGAPKMLKSKHLGRPSSTAYHEAVNALGRKIEIAVLLARISHIKSVIKFLLNKPKATKTMRCTIPGFIPDIL
;
A
#
# COMPACT_ATOMS: atom_id res chain seq x y z
N MET A 1 12.27 12.13 -14.58
CA MET A 1 11.02 11.39 -14.32
C MET A 1 11.27 10.34 -13.25
N SER A 2 10.45 10.28 -12.21
CA SER A 2 10.57 9.31 -11.12
C SER A 2 10.19 7.89 -11.53
N ARG A 3 10.63 6.90 -10.74
CA ARG A 3 10.38 5.48 -11.00
C ARG A 3 8.88 5.11 -11.00
N PRO A 4 8.03 5.59 -10.08
CA PRO A 4 6.60 5.27 -10.09
C PRO A 4 5.89 5.74 -11.36
N VAL A 5 6.17 6.97 -11.81
CA VAL A 5 5.59 7.52 -13.05
C VAL A 5 6.05 6.72 -14.27
N LEU A 6 7.35 6.42 -14.36
CA LEU A 6 7.87 5.60 -15.45
C LEU A 6 7.21 4.21 -15.51
N ILE A 7 7.07 3.53 -14.37
CA ILE A 7 6.41 2.22 -14.32
C ILE A 7 4.94 2.31 -14.74
N ALA A 8 4.23 3.38 -14.34
CA ALA A 8 2.84 3.59 -14.73
C ALA A 8 2.69 3.69 -16.26
N ILE A 9 3.63 4.37 -16.93
CA ILE A 9 3.69 4.46 -18.39
C ILE A 9 4.05 3.11 -19.01
N GLU A 10 5.14 2.46 -18.55
CA GLU A 10 5.63 1.19 -19.09
C GLU A 10 4.58 0.07 -19.00
N LYS A 11 3.76 0.07 -17.94
CA LYS A 11 2.69 -0.91 -17.74
C LYS A 11 1.37 -0.53 -18.42
N GLY A 12 1.28 0.64 -19.05
CA GLY A 12 0.06 1.14 -19.65
C GLY A 12 -1.04 1.47 -18.65
N ILE A 13 -0.69 1.66 -17.36
CA ILE A 13 -1.62 2.12 -16.33
C ILE A 13 -1.94 3.59 -16.56
N LEU A 14 -0.92 4.38 -16.92
CA LEU A 14 -1.06 5.79 -17.23
C LEU A 14 -1.22 6.00 -18.75
N THR A 15 -2.33 6.58 -19.17
CA THR A 15 -2.63 6.91 -20.57
C THR A 15 -2.86 8.41 -20.75
N LYS A 16 -2.67 8.92 -21.98
CA LYS A 16 -2.76 10.37 -22.27
C LYS A 16 -4.15 10.98 -22.06
N SER A 17 -5.21 10.16 -22.06
CA SER A 17 -6.59 10.60 -21.85
C SER A 17 -6.98 10.74 -20.39
N MET A 18 -6.17 10.25 -19.45
CA MET A 18 -6.49 10.28 -18.02
C MET A 18 -6.23 11.65 -17.42
N SER A 19 -7.05 12.04 -16.44
CA SER A 19 -6.68 13.08 -15.48
C SER A 19 -5.68 12.53 -14.48
N ILE A 20 -4.63 13.31 -14.21
CA ILE A 20 -3.50 12.95 -13.35
C ILE A 20 -3.44 13.96 -12.22
N PHE A 21 -3.16 13.49 -11.01
CA PHE A 21 -2.88 14.34 -9.86
C PHE A 21 -1.69 13.78 -9.09
N ASP A 22 -0.68 14.60 -8.81
CA ASP A 22 0.45 14.23 -7.95
C ASP A 22 0.35 14.93 -6.59
N TYR A 23 0.02 14.15 -5.55
CA TYR A 23 -0.15 14.63 -4.18
C TYR A 23 1.21 14.63 -3.48
N GLY A 24 1.72 15.81 -3.14
CA GLY A 24 3.07 16.01 -2.60
C GLY A 24 4.14 15.94 -3.68
N CYS A 25 3.93 16.67 -4.79
CA CYS A 25 4.77 16.63 -5.99
C CYS A 25 6.16 17.26 -5.83
N GLY A 26 6.47 17.88 -4.67
CA GLY A 26 7.72 18.62 -4.48
C GLY A 26 7.85 19.76 -5.49
N TYR A 27 8.98 19.81 -6.20
CA TYR A 27 9.21 20.80 -7.26
C TYR A 27 8.37 20.59 -8.54
N GLY A 28 7.60 19.51 -8.65
CA GLY A 28 6.69 19.28 -9.77
C GLY A 28 7.33 18.73 -11.05
N THR A 29 8.62 18.35 -11.02
CA THR A 29 9.38 17.91 -12.21
C THR A 29 8.70 16.81 -13.02
N ASP A 30 8.08 15.83 -12.36
CA ASP A 30 7.38 14.74 -13.06
C ASP A 30 6.15 15.24 -13.83
N MET A 31 5.40 16.17 -13.23
CA MET A 31 4.20 16.73 -13.83
C MET A 31 4.56 17.61 -15.03
N ASP A 32 5.65 18.37 -14.95
CA ASP A 32 6.15 19.16 -16.08
C ASP A 32 6.60 18.25 -17.24
N LEU A 33 7.35 17.18 -16.94
CA LEU A 33 7.75 16.20 -17.96
C LEU A 33 6.56 15.50 -18.62
N LEU A 34 5.51 15.16 -17.85
CA LEU A 34 4.29 14.59 -18.42
C LEU A 34 3.59 15.59 -19.36
N LYS A 35 3.52 16.88 -18.99
CA LYS A 35 2.98 17.92 -19.88
C LYS A 35 3.77 17.99 -21.19
N ASP A 36 5.09 17.99 -21.12
CA ASP A 36 5.97 18.00 -22.31
C ASP A 36 5.79 16.76 -23.19
N MET A 37 5.45 15.61 -22.58
CA MET A 37 5.13 14.36 -23.29
C MET A 37 3.71 14.35 -23.91
N GLY A 38 2.93 15.42 -23.71
CA GLY A 38 1.59 15.60 -24.27
C GLY A 38 0.46 15.00 -23.44
N TYR A 39 0.64 14.88 -22.12
CA TYR A 39 -0.46 14.63 -21.19
C TYR A 39 -1.16 15.95 -20.87
N LEU A 40 -2.47 16.03 -21.08
CA LEU A 40 -3.18 17.30 -21.09
C LEU A 40 -3.80 17.69 -19.73
N ASN A 41 -4.20 16.72 -18.92
CA ASN A 41 -4.87 16.96 -17.64
C ASN A 41 -3.96 16.53 -16.49
N VAL A 42 -2.96 17.36 -16.20
CA VAL A 42 -1.91 17.10 -15.21
C VAL A 42 -1.97 18.14 -14.10
N ASN A 43 -2.49 17.71 -12.96
CA ASN A 43 -2.67 18.48 -11.73
C ASN A 43 -1.60 18.10 -10.71
N ARG A 44 -1.33 19.01 -9.78
CA ARG A 44 -0.27 18.83 -8.78
C ARG A 44 -0.64 19.56 -7.50
N TYR A 45 -0.15 19.05 -6.38
CA TYR A 45 -0.24 19.73 -5.10
C TYR A 45 1.01 19.44 -4.30
N ASP A 46 1.47 20.44 -3.55
CA ASP A 46 2.49 20.26 -2.52
C ASP A 46 2.29 21.34 -1.45
N PRO A 47 2.26 20.99 -0.15
CA PRO A 47 1.98 21.95 0.90
C PRO A 47 3.03 23.07 1.01
N TYR A 48 4.24 22.88 0.47
CA TYR A 48 5.31 23.87 0.50
C TYR A 48 5.50 24.56 -0.85
N TYR A 49 5.61 23.79 -1.94
CA TYR A 49 5.93 24.35 -3.26
C TYR A 49 4.70 24.84 -4.04
N PHE A 50 3.52 24.26 -3.79
CA PHE A 50 2.30 24.56 -4.50
C PHE A 50 1.07 24.58 -3.57
N PRO A 51 1.09 25.38 -2.48
CA PRO A 51 0.05 25.36 -1.44
C PRO A 51 -1.32 25.85 -1.93
N ASP A 52 -1.34 26.72 -2.94
CA ASP A 52 -2.56 27.33 -3.47
C ASP A 52 -3.24 26.50 -4.57
N GLN A 53 -2.71 25.30 -4.89
CA GLN A 53 -3.34 24.42 -5.87
C GLN A 53 -4.51 23.66 -5.25
N GLU A 54 -5.66 23.66 -5.93
CA GLU A 54 -6.83 22.91 -5.48
C GLU A 54 -6.59 21.39 -5.53
N LEU A 55 -7.14 20.69 -4.55
CA LEU A 55 -7.18 19.23 -4.53
C LEU A 55 -8.30 18.74 -5.46
N VAL A 56 -7.94 18.24 -6.65
CA VAL A 56 -8.89 17.88 -7.71
C VAL A 56 -8.94 16.36 -7.88
N PRO A 57 -10.14 15.72 -7.84
CA PRO A 57 -10.28 14.31 -8.16
C PRO A 57 -9.77 13.97 -9.55
N SER A 58 -9.04 12.88 -9.70
CA SER A 58 -8.38 12.48 -10.94
C SER A 58 -8.39 10.97 -11.16
N SER A 59 -8.39 10.54 -12.43
CA SER A 59 -8.34 9.13 -12.83
C SER A 59 -7.15 8.40 -12.22
N LEU A 60 -5.96 9.01 -12.26
CA LEU A 60 -4.77 8.49 -11.60
C LEU A 60 -4.21 9.50 -10.62
N VAL A 61 -4.12 9.11 -9.35
CA VAL A 61 -3.42 9.85 -8.32
C VAL A 61 -2.08 9.19 -8.02
N PHE A 62 -1.03 9.99 -7.92
CA PHE A 62 0.26 9.58 -7.39
C PHE A 62 0.41 10.09 -5.95
N LEU A 63 0.88 9.21 -5.07
CA LEU A 63 1.34 9.53 -3.72
C LEU A 63 2.77 9.01 -3.58
N ASN A 64 3.69 9.71 -4.22
CA ASN A 64 5.05 9.24 -4.44
C ASN A 64 5.99 9.69 -3.32
N TYR A 65 6.44 8.74 -2.49
CA TYR A 65 7.42 8.92 -1.41
C TYR A 65 7.01 9.87 -0.27
N VAL A 66 5.82 10.45 -0.33
CA VAL A 66 5.26 11.37 0.68
C VAL A 66 5.11 10.71 2.04
N ILE A 67 4.51 9.52 2.11
CA ILE A 67 4.32 8.80 3.39
C ILE A 67 5.65 8.54 4.10
N SER A 68 6.73 8.37 3.36
CA SER A 68 8.06 8.10 3.91
C SER A 68 8.70 9.29 4.60
N VAL A 69 8.20 10.52 4.43
CA VAL A 69 8.78 11.72 5.05
C VAL A 69 7.91 12.33 6.16
N ILE A 70 6.71 11.79 6.39
CA ILE A 70 5.82 12.21 7.47
C ILE A 70 6.21 11.49 8.76
N GLU A 71 6.53 12.21 9.84
CA GLU A 71 6.85 11.59 11.14
C GLU A 71 5.61 11.22 11.96
N ASN A 72 4.53 11.99 11.81
CA ASN A 72 3.31 11.86 12.59
C ASN A 72 2.45 10.71 12.05
N LEU A 73 2.24 9.68 12.87
CA LEU A 73 1.48 8.48 12.46
C LEU A 73 0.01 8.78 12.08
N PRO A 74 -0.78 9.54 12.87
CA PRO A 74 -2.11 9.98 12.45
C PRO A 74 -2.13 10.72 11.11
N GLU A 75 -1.14 11.58 10.85
CA GLU A 75 -1.03 12.35 9.61
C GLU A 75 -0.73 11.46 8.40
N ARG A 76 0.12 10.43 8.54
CA ARG A 76 0.35 9.45 7.47
C ARG A 76 -0.94 8.80 7.00
N ASP A 77 -1.76 8.36 7.95
CA ASP A 77 -3.05 7.72 7.66
C ASP A 77 -3.98 8.71 6.95
N HIS A 78 -4.02 9.97 7.41
CA HIS A 78 -4.83 11.02 6.80
C HIS A 78 -4.40 11.30 5.34
N VAL A 79 -3.11 11.52 5.09
CA VAL A 79 -2.57 11.80 3.75
C VAL A 79 -2.85 10.65 2.77
N LEU A 80 -2.71 9.40 3.21
CA LEU A 80 -3.06 8.25 2.37
C LEU A 80 -4.57 8.21 2.04
N LEU A 81 -5.43 8.54 3.00
CA LEU A 81 -6.88 8.57 2.79
C LEU A 81 -7.31 9.73 1.88
N ASP A 82 -6.67 10.90 2.02
CA ASP A 82 -6.92 12.05 1.16
C ASP A 82 -6.55 11.73 -0.29
N ALA A 83 -5.35 11.19 -0.53
CA ALA A 83 -4.94 10.75 -1.87
C ALA A 83 -5.87 9.66 -2.44
N LEU A 84 -6.33 8.72 -1.60
CA LEU A 84 -7.30 7.70 -1.99
C LEU A 84 -8.68 8.29 -2.34
N SER A 85 -9.09 9.37 -1.68
CA SER A 85 -10.35 10.06 -1.96
C SER A 85 -10.31 10.81 -3.29
N LEU A 86 -9.15 11.34 -3.67
CA LEU A 86 -8.94 12.04 -4.94
C LEU A 86 -8.85 11.09 -6.13
N ALA A 87 -8.42 9.85 -5.92
CA ALA A 87 -8.34 8.87 -7.01
C ALA A 87 -9.74 8.42 -7.42
N SER A 88 -10.11 8.51 -8.69
CA SER A 88 -11.35 7.89 -9.19
C SER A 88 -11.12 6.45 -9.64
N ASP A 89 -10.02 6.17 -10.35
CA ASP A 89 -9.78 4.86 -10.96
C ASP A 89 -8.56 4.17 -10.31
N PHE A 90 -7.45 4.88 -10.19
CA PHE A 90 -6.19 4.32 -9.71
C PHE A 90 -5.48 5.25 -8.72
N LEU A 91 -4.92 4.67 -7.66
CA LEU A 91 -3.95 5.32 -6.79
C LEU A 91 -2.63 4.55 -6.85
N ILE A 92 -1.54 5.23 -7.21
CA ILE A 92 -0.19 4.70 -7.09
C ILE A 92 0.45 5.26 -5.82
N VAL A 93 0.83 4.36 -4.90
CA VAL A 93 1.53 4.70 -3.67
C VAL A 93 2.96 4.18 -3.78
N ALA A 94 3.94 5.08 -3.72
CA ALA A 94 5.34 4.72 -3.64
C ALA A 94 5.90 5.07 -2.26
N LEU A 95 6.61 4.14 -1.65
CA LEU A 95 7.28 4.34 -0.36
C LEU A 95 8.76 4.02 -0.54
N LEU A 96 9.61 4.72 0.20
CA LEU A 96 11.04 4.45 0.19
C LEU A 96 11.27 3.02 0.64
N HIS A 97 11.82 2.19 -0.24
CA HIS A 97 12.12 0.80 0.03
C HIS A 97 13.60 0.63 0.32
N GLY A 98 13.93 -0.07 1.40
CA GLY A 98 15.31 -0.42 1.72
C GLY A 98 15.52 -0.68 3.20
N LYS A 99 16.72 -1.15 3.54
CA LYS A 99 17.20 -1.12 4.91
C LYS A 99 17.98 0.17 5.12
N HIS A 100 17.68 0.90 6.18
CA HIS A 100 18.64 1.86 6.71
C HIS A 100 19.91 1.08 7.03
N ASN A 101 20.98 1.34 6.29
CA ASN A 101 22.28 0.71 6.58
C ASN A 101 22.64 1.05 8.03
N GLU A 102 22.97 0.06 8.86
CA GLU A 102 23.40 0.31 10.24
C GLU A 102 24.68 1.16 10.27
N GLN A 103 25.50 1.12 9.21
CA GLN A 103 26.63 2.04 9.04
C GLN A 103 26.21 3.49 8.71
N TYR A 104 25.02 3.72 8.13
CA TYR A 104 24.44 5.05 7.92
C TYR A 104 23.82 5.65 9.20
N MET A 105 23.57 4.82 10.23
CA MET A 105 23.31 5.25 11.60
C MET A 105 24.60 5.81 12.22
N SER A 106 25.05 6.92 11.65
CA SER A 106 26.38 7.52 11.77
C SER A 106 26.33 8.85 12.54
N LYS A 107 27.40 9.64 12.44
CA LYS A 107 27.48 11.05 12.89
C LYS A 107 26.24 11.85 12.48
N TYR A 108 25.67 11.62 11.29
CA TYR A 108 24.66 12.47 10.66
C TYR A 108 23.19 12.03 10.84
N HIS A 109 22.91 10.81 11.31
CA HIS A 109 21.54 10.33 11.48
C HIS A 109 21.31 9.76 12.88
N CYS A 110 20.09 9.90 13.41
CA CYS A 110 19.65 9.23 14.63
C CYS A 110 18.33 8.51 14.42
N LYS A 111 18.13 7.39 15.12
CA LYS A 111 16.82 6.72 15.16
C LYS A 111 15.81 7.64 15.82
N TYR A 112 14.67 7.81 15.19
CA TYR A 112 13.55 8.57 15.72
C TYR A 112 12.26 7.83 15.39
N MET A 113 11.49 7.47 16.42
CA MET A 113 10.26 6.69 16.27
C MET A 113 10.48 5.43 15.43
N ASP A 114 9.88 5.36 14.24
CA ASP A 114 9.99 4.24 13.31
C ASP A 114 10.79 4.56 12.04
N GLY A 115 11.57 5.65 12.07
CA GLY A 115 12.46 6.08 11.01
C GLY A 115 13.76 6.67 11.56
N ILE A 116 14.35 7.57 10.77
CA ILE A 116 15.56 8.31 11.11
C ILE A 116 15.34 9.80 10.93
N ILE A 117 16.07 10.61 11.71
CA ILE A 117 16.20 12.05 11.47
C ILE A 117 17.62 12.34 11.04
N ASN A 118 17.77 13.19 10.02
CA ASN A 118 19.05 13.81 9.71
C ASN A 118 19.37 14.91 10.74
N LYS A 119 20.50 14.80 11.44
CA LYS A 119 20.87 15.74 12.52
C LYS A 119 21.22 17.15 12.02
N THR A 120 21.59 17.29 10.75
CA THR A 120 21.95 18.58 10.16
C THR A 120 20.72 19.32 9.65
N PHE A 121 19.86 18.64 8.90
CA PHE A 121 18.68 19.25 8.26
C PHE A 121 17.37 19.06 9.04
N GLY A 122 17.35 18.18 10.04
CA GLY A 122 16.15 17.87 10.81
C GLY A 122 15.12 17.00 10.06
N SER A 123 15.38 16.62 8.80
CA SER A 123 14.43 15.88 7.98
C SER A 123 14.23 14.44 8.47
N PHE A 124 12.97 14.03 8.63
CA PHE A 124 12.58 12.66 8.94
C PHE A 124 12.54 11.78 7.69
N THR A 125 12.90 10.51 7.82
CA THR A 125 12.74 9.52 6.75
C THR A 125 12.45 8.12 7.30
N LYS A 126 11.42 7.47 6.76
CA LYS A 126 11.08 6.07 6.98
C LYS A 126 11.27 5.25 5.71
N SER A 127 12.11 4.22 5.82
CA SER A 127 12.20 3.15 4.84
C SER A 127 11.26 2.01 5.23
N PHE A 128 10.60 1.40 4.25
CA PHE A 128 9.70 0.28 4.42
C PHE A 128 10.27 -0.99 3.77
N SER A 129 9.99 -2.16 4.35
CA SER A 129 10.06 -3.40 3.56
C SER A 129 8.88 -3.49 2.57
N GLN A 130 8.95 -4.38 1.58
CA GLN A 130 7.84 -4.58 0.65
C GLN A 130 6.56 -5.03 1.39
N GLU A 131 6.72 -5.94 2.35
CA GLU A 131 5.65 -6.48 3.16
C GLU A 131 5.09 -5.44 4.13
N GLU A 132 5.95 -4.63 4.76
CA GLU A 132 5.54 -3.56 5.67
C GLU A 132 4.72 -2.51 4.91
N ALA A 133 5.20 -2.06 3.75
CA ALA A 133 4.49 -1.10 2.91
C ALA A 133 3.12 -1.63 2.45
N SER A 134 3.08 -2.86 1.93
CA SER A 134 1.83 -3.50 1.51
C SER A 134 0.84 -3.65 2.67
N SER A 135 1.33 -4.08 3.83
CA SER A 135 0.53 -4.20 5.07
C SER A 135 0.01 -2.84 5.54
N TYR A 136 0.83 -1.79 5.51
CA TYR A 136 0.41 -0.44 5.86
C TYR A 136 -0.72 0.06 4.95
N ILE A 137 -0.53 -0.04 3.63
CA ILE A 137 -1.55 0.37 2.65
C ILE A 137 -2.85 -0.42 2.86
N MET A 138 -2.78 -1.76 3.00
CA MET A 138 -3.94 -2.59 3.28
C MET A 138 -4.66 -2.17 4.57
N ALA A 139 -3.89 -1.88 5.62
CA ALA A 139 -4.43 -1.52 6.90
C ALA A 139 -5.17 -0.19 6.84
N VAL A 140 -4.67 0.84 6.17
CA VAL A 140 -5.34 2.14 6.15
C VAL A 140 -6.46 2.19 5.11
N SER A 141 -6.16 1.82 3.87
CA SER A 141 -7.09 1.91 2.75
C SER A 141 -8.18 0.83 2.76
N GLY A 142 -7.90 -0.34 3.34
CA GLY A 142 -8.79 -1.50 3.24
C GLY A 142 -8.82 -2.18 1.85
N TYR A 143 -8.05 -1.68 0.88
CA TYR A 143 -7.81 -2.33 -0.41
C TYR A 143 -6.68 -3.35 -0.31
N TYR A 144 -6.65 -4.32 -1.22
CA TYR A 144 -5.48 -5.16 -1.43
C TYR A 144 -4.62 -4.55 -2.57
N PRO A 145 -3.46 -3.96 -2.29
CA PRO A 145 -2.67 -3.29 -3.31
C PRO A 145 -1.88 -4.28 -4.18
N GLU A 146 -1.85 -4.04 -5.49
CA GLU A 146 -0.96 -4.77 -6.40
C GLU A 146 0.46 -4.19 -6.34
N SER A 147 1.45 -5.05 -6.16
CA SER A 147 2.86 -4.65 -6.23
C SER A 147 3.30 -4.51 -7.69
N ILE A 148 3.44 -3.27 -8.18
CA ILE A 148 3.90 -2.97 -9.55
C ILE A 148 5.41 -2.69 -9.64
N GLY A 149 6.08 -2.51 -8.50
CA GLY A 149 7.53 -2.34 -8.39
C GLY A 149 8.02 -2.47 -6.95
N GLN A 150 9.33 -2.33 -6.74
CA GLN A 150 9.91 -2.31 -5.41
C GLN A 150 9.49 -1.03 -4.68
N GLY A 151 8.75 -1.18 -3.58
CA GLY A 151 8.14 -0.08 -2.83
C GLY A 151 7.00 0.64 -3.55
N ILE A 152 6.51 0.13 -4.70
CA ILE A 152 5.52 0.81 -5.54
C ILE A 152 4.29 -0.07 -5.71
N PHE A 153 3.14 0.48 -5.35
CA PHE A 153 1.88 -0.23 -5.23
C PHE A 153 0.78 0.48 -6.00
N LEU A 154 -0.10 -0.28 -6.63
CA LEU A 154 -1.30 0.18 -7.31
C LEU A 154 -2.53 -0.24 -6.50
N ILE A 155 -3.43 0.70 -6.25
CA ILE A 155 -4.81 0.43 -5.85
C ILE A 155 -5.69 0.68 -7.06
N ASP A 156 -6.47 -0.34 -7.45
CA ASP A 156 -7.47 -0.29 -8.50
C ASP A 156 -8.86 -0.14 -7.83
N LYS A 157 -9.52 0.99 -8.10
CA LYS A 157 -10.83 1.36 -7.53
C LYS A 157 -12.02 0.84 -8.33
N SER A 158 -11.78 0.03 -9.38
CA SER A 158 -12.84 -0.79 -9.97
C SER A 158 -13.33 -1.90 -9.02
N TYR A 159 -12.58 -2.16 -7.95
CA TYR A 159 -12.97 -3.04 -6.86
C TYR A 159 -13.38 -2.24 -5.62
N GLU A 160 -14.34 -2.76 -4.86
CA GLU A 160 -14.67 -2.21 -3.54
C GLU A 160 -13.61 -2.58 -2.50
N PRO A 161 -13.38 -1.73 -1.48
CA PRO A 161 -12.47 -2.05 -0.40
C PRO A 161 -13.03 -3.20 0.45
N ILE A 162 -12.15 -4.09 0.91
CA ILE A 162 -12.50 -5.25 1.74
C ILE A 162 -12.96 -4.82 3.15
N LEU A 163 -12.36 -3.73 3.63
CA LEU A 163 -12.74 -3.02 4.85
C LEU A 163 -12.86 -1.54 4.52
N PRO A 164 -13.73 -0.78 5.19
CA PRO A 164 -13.76 0.67 5.03
C PRO A 164 -12.36 1.29 5.24
N PRO A 165 -11.94 2.21 4.36
CA PRO A 165 -10.80 3.09 4.63
C PRO A 165 -11.02 3.83 5.95
N VAL A 166 -9.98 3.97 6.78
CA VAL A 166 -10.16 4.54 8.12
C VAL A 166 -8.87 5.11 8.69
N ASN A 167 -8.96 6.21 9.42
CA ASN A 167 -7.89 6.71 10.27
C ASN A 167 -8.12 6.25 11.70
N LEU A 168 -7.46 5.16 12.09
CA LEU A 168 -7.67 4.56 13.42
C LEU A 168 -7.21 5.45 14.58
N TYR A 169 -6.32 6.42 14.32
CA TYR A 169 -5.78 7.31 15.35
C TYR A 169 -6.77 8.39 15.78
N SER A 170 -7.59 8.88 14.85
CA SER A 170 -8.58 9.93 15.10
C SER A 170 -9.97 9.39 15.40
N GLU A 171 -10.34 8.23 14.84
CA GLU A 171 -11.72 7.73 14.88
C GLU A 171 -12.03 6.80 16.06
N TYR A 172 -11.03 6.29 16.78
CA TYR A 172 -11.24 5.25 17.80
C TYR A 172 -10.52 5.50 19.12
N THR A 173 -11.20 5.13 20.21
CA THR A 173 -10.57 4.94 21.53
C THR A 173 -9.87 3.58 21.62
N ALA A 174 -8.92 3.44 22.55
CA ALA A 174 -8.24 2.15 22.79
C ALA A 174 -9.24 1.01 23.09
N GLN A 175 -10.27 1.25 23.91
CA GLN A 175 -11.32 0.25 24.18
C GLN A 175 -12.09 -0.15 22.92
N ALA A 176 -12.42 0.80 22.04
CA ALA A 176 -13.10 0.51 20.78
C ALA A 176 -12.22 -0.31 19.83
N LEU A 177 -10.92 -0.01 19.77
CA LEU A 177 -9.93 -0.78 19.00
C LEU A 177 -9.79 -2.22 19.48
N TYR A 178 -9.84 -2.48 20.79
CA TYR A 178 -9.85 -3.85 21.32
C TYR A 178 -11.11 -4.62 20.88
N LYS A 179 -12.28 -3.97 20.85
CA LYS A 179 -13.53 -4.58 20.36
C LYS A 179 -13.43 -4.88 18.87
N LEU A 180 -12.95 -3.92 18.06
CA LEU A 180 -12.75 -4.09 16.61
C LEU A 180 -11.82 -5.27 16.34
N THR A 181 -10.70 -5.38 17.04
CA THR A 181 -9.76 -6.52 16.92
C THR A 181 -10.45 -7.87 17.14
N LYS A 182 -11.34 -7.98 18.13
CA LYS A 182 -12.11 -9.21 18.38
C LYS A 182 -13.04 -9.54 17.20
N THR A 183 -13.72 -8.53 16.65
CA THR A 183 -14.60 -8.69 15.48
C THR A 183 -13.84 -9.16 14.25
N LEU A 184 -12.70 -8.52 13.94
CA LEU A 184 -11.86 -8.91 12.80
C LEU A 184 -11.31 -10.34 12.95
N LYS A 185 -10.87 -10.73 14.15
CA LYS A 185 -10.43 -12.10 14.43
C LYS A 185 -11.55 -13.14 14.24
N LYS A 186 -12.79 -12.83 14.64
CA LYS A 186 -13.95 -13.70 14.38
C LYS A 186 -14.19 -13.87 12.88
N ARG A 187 -14.06 -12.79 12.10
CA ARG A 187 -14.19 -12.83 10.62
C ARG A 187 -13.12 -13.70 9.99
N ILE A 188 -11.85 -13.54 10.39
CA ILE A 188 -10.75 -14.42 9.96
C ILE A 188 -11.07 -15.88 10.28
N ASN A 189 -11.46 -16.19 11.52
CA ASN A 189 -11.80 -17.57 11.91
C ASN A 189 -12.93 -18.17 11.06
N LYS A 190 -13.93 -17.37 10.68
CA LYS A 190 -15.02 -17.83 9.79
C LYS A 190 -14.50 -18.13 8.38
N LEU A 191 -13.64 -17.27 7.83
CA LEU A 191 -13.05 -17.45 6.50
C LEU A 191 -12.14 -18.68 6.45
N SER A 192 -11.33 -18.89 7.49
CA SER A 192 -10.38 -20.00 7.61
C SER A 192 -11.00 -21.39 7.78
N ARG A 193 -12.32 -21.49 7.96
CA ARG A 193 -13.03 -22.79 7.95
C ARG A 193 -13.17 -23.38 6.55
N LYS A 194 -13.04 -22.57 5.51
CA LYS A 194 -13.09 -23.02 4.11
C LYS A 194 -11.68 -23.01 3.52
N TRP A 195 -11.48 -23.75 2.44
CA TRP A 195 -10.18 -23.85 1.78
C TRP A 195 -9.64 -22.47 1.34
N ILE A 196 -8.43 -22.12 1.74
CA ILE A 196 -7.76 -20.87 1.32
C ILE A 196 -6.66 -21.20 0.34
N LEU A 197 -6.44 -20.32 -0.63
CA LEU A 197 -5.37 -20.52 -1.60
C LEU A 197 -4.00 -20.44 -0.89
N PRO A 198 -3.12 -21.46 -1.01
CA PRO A 198 -1.81 -21.44 -0.36
C PRO A 198 -0.89 -20.31 -0.85
N ASP A 199 0.18 -20.04 -0.09
CA ASP A 199 1.20 -19.08 -0.48
C ASP A 199 2.02 -19.53 -1.69
N GLY A 200 2.34 -18.56 -2.56
CA GLY A 200 3.03 -18.81 -3.82
C GLY A 200 2.22 -19.54 -4.89
N VAL A 201 0.92 -19.80 -4.65
CA VAL A 201 -0.01 -20.36 -5.63
C VAL A 201 -0.75 -19.21 -6.34
N THR A 202 -0.85 -19.28 -7.66
CA THR A 202 -1.55 -18.31 -8.51
C THR A 202 -2.55 -19.01 -9.42
N ILE A 203 -3.59 -18.29 -9.84
CA ILE A 203 -4.51 -18.72 -10.91
C ILE A 203 -3.99 -18.10 -12.21
N GLN A 204 -3.67 -18.94 -13.19
CA GLN A 204 -3.11 -18.49 -14.47
C GLN A 204 -3.98 -18.94 -15.64
N VAL A 205 -4.12 -18.06 -16.63
CA VAL A 205 -4.80 -18.36 -17.90
C VAL A 205 -3.83 -19.00 -18.89
N TYR A 206 -4.33 -19.99 -19.63
CA TYR A 206 -3.63 -20.69 -20.69
C TYR A 206 -4.50 -20.69 -21.93
N LYS A 207 -3.86 -20.50 -23.09
CA LYS A 207 -4.51 -20.49 -24.40
C LYS A 207 -4.05 -21.71 -25.19
N LYS A 208 -4.96 -22.35 -25.95
CA LYS A 208 -4.68 -23.52 -26.79
C LYS A 208 -5.42 -23.42 -28.13
N GLY A 209 -4.80 -23.96 -29.19
CA GLY A 209 -5.33 -24.01 -30.55
C GLY A 209 -4.78 -22.90 -31.46
N ASN A 210 -4.92 -23.06 -32.78
CA ASN A 210 -4.61 -22.00 -33.74
C ASN A 210 -5.53 -20.80 -33.45
N ASN A 211 -4.96 -19.60 -33.39
CA ASN A 211 -5.65 -18.34 -33.07
C ASN A 211 -6.22 -18.22 -31.64
N ASN A 212 -5.68 -18.93 -30.64
CA ASN A 212 -6.07 -18.75 -29.22
C ASN A 212 -7.57 -19.02 -28.91
N GLN A 213 -8.25 -19.87 -29.68
CA GLN A 213 -9.70 -20.11 -29.54
C GLN A 213 -10.12 -20.77 -28.22
N HIS A 214 -9.21 -21.42 -27.47
CA HIS A 214 -9.54 -22.06 -26.21
C HIS A 214 -8.73 -21.50 -25.04
N CYS A 215 -9.41 -20.77 -24.14
CA CYS A 215 -8.87 -20.31 -22.87
C CYS A 215 -9.29 -21.26 -21.73
N TYR A 216 -8.32 -21.67 -20.91
CA TYR A 216 -8.57 -22.41 -19.67
C TYR A 216 -7.64 -21.92 -18.56
N TYR A 217 -7.93 -22.28 -17.33
CA TYR A 217 -7.21 -21.81 -16.16
C TYR A 217 -6.51 -22.96 -15.44
N ARG A 218 -5.42 -22.63 -14.74
CA ARG A 218 -4.72 -23.56 -13.87
C ARG A 218 -4.34 -22.88 -12.56
N LEU A 219 -4.31 -23.67 -11.49
CA LEU A 219 -3.48 -23.34 -10.33
C LEU A 219 -2.03 -23.62 -10.69
N VAL A 220 -1.14 -22.71 -10.35
CA VAL A 220 0.30 -22.83 -10.59
C VAL A 220 1.05 -22.46 -9.32
N SER A 221 2.01 -23.29 -8.94
CA SER A 221 2.92 -23.05 -7.83
C SER A 221 4.37 -23.20 -8.27
N ARG A 222 5.26 -22.32 -7.80
CA ARG A 222 6.71 -22.42 -8.02
C ARG A 222 7.34 -23.58 -7.26
N LYS A 223 6.68 -24.08 -6.21
CA LYS A 223 7.13 -25.21 -5.40
C LYS A 223 6.09 -26.34 -5.46
N LYS A 224 6.50 -27.61 -5.31
CA LYS A 224 5.57 -28.76 -5.32
C LYS A 224 4.75 -28.76 -4.02
N PHE A 225 3.63 -28.03 -3.93
CA PHE A 225 2.76 -27.99 -2.73
C PHE A 225 1.26 -28.02 -3.02
N LEU A 226 0.81 -28.24 -4.25
CA LEU A 226 -0.62 -28.37 -4.54
C LEU A 226 -1.12 -29.74 -4.07
N CYS A 227 -1.43 -29.87 -2.78
CA CYS A 227 -2.24 -30.94 -2.24
C CYS A 227 -3.69 -30.44 -2.14
N HIS A 228 -4.61 -31.18 -2.74
CA HIS A 228 -6.02 -31.08 -2.36
C HIS A 228 -6.28 -32.08 -1.25
N ILE A 229 -7.34 -31.85 -0.47
CA ILE A 229 -7.88 -32.85 0.46
C ILE A 229 -8.09 -34.14 -0.35
N GLY A 230 -7.24 -35.15 -0.13
CA GLY A 230 -7.29 -36.46 -0.80
C GLY A 230 -6.38 -36.69 -2.03
N ALA A 231 -5.47 -35.79 -2.40
CA ALA A 231 -4.57 -36.02 -3.55
C ALA A 231 -3.24 -36.70 -3.14
N PRO A 232 -2.85 -37.84 -3.74
CA PRO A 232 -1.66 -38.60 -3.34
C PRO A 232 -0.32 -38.02 -3.82
N LYS A 233 -0.31 -36.98 -4.68
CA LYS A 233 0.93 -36.42 -5.26
C LYS A 233 0.91 -34.89 -5.28
N MET A 234 2.03 -34.29 -4.90
CA MET A 234 2.27 -32.85 -4.97
C MET A 234 2.53 -32.43 -6.43
N LEU A 235 1.66 -31.57 -6.97
CA LEU A 235 1.78 -31.06 -8.34
C LEU A 235 2.31 -29.63 -8.36
N LYS A 236 3.00 -29.26 -9.46
CA LYS A 236 3.35 -27.85 -9.77
C LYS A 236 2.18 -27.08 -10.37
N SER A 237 1.21 -27.78 -10.97
CA SER A 237 0.00 -27.16 -11.51
C SER A 237 -1.21 -28.09 -11.46
N LYS A 238 -2.41 -27.51 -11.40
CA LYS A 238 -3.68 -28.23 -11.55
C LYS A 238 -4.58 -27.51 -12.54
N HIS A 239 -5.16 -28.25 -13.49
CA HIS A 239 -6.14 -27.72 -14.42
C HIS A 239 -7.45 -27.38 -13.69
N LEU A 240 -7.97 -26.18 -13.93
CA LEU A 240 -9.23 -25.70 -13.37
C LEU A 240 -10.38 -25.77 -14.38
N GLY A 241 -10.10 -25.71 -15.68
CA GLY A 241 -11.12 -25.64 -16.72
C GLY A 241 -11.37 -24.20 -17.19
N ARG A 242 -12.58 -23.96 -17.72
CA ARG A 242 -13.03 -22.62 -18.18
C ARG A 242 -13.56 -21.78 -17.01
N PRO A 243 -13.79 -20.46 -17.17
CA PRO A 243 -14.37 -19.63 -16.11
C PRO A 243 -15.67 -20.17 -15.54
N SER A 244 -16.49 -20.85 -16.33
CA SER A 244 -17.76 -21.45 -15.90
C SER A 244 -17.62 -22.72 -15.04
N SER A 245 -16.41 -23.24 -14.85
CA SER A 245 -16.19 -24.50 -14.13
C SER A 245 -16.23 -24.33 -12.61
N THR A 246 -16.74 -25.35 -11.91
CA THR A 246 -16.78 -25.37 -10.44
C THR A 246 -15.39 -25.22 -9.83
N ALA A 247 -14.38 -25.92 -10.38
CA ALA A 247 -13.02 -25.85 -9.86
C ALA A 247 -12.41 -24.45 -10.00
N TYR A 248 -12.71 -23.72 -11.09
CA TYR A 248 -12.32 -22.33 -11.24
C TYR A 248 -12.99 -21.43 -10.19
N HIS A 249 -14.31 -21.53 -10.03
CA HIS A 249 -15.04 -20.76 -9.02
C HIS A 249 -14.55 -21.03 -7.60
N GLU A 250 -14.28 -22.29 -7.25
CA GLU A 250 -13.70 -22.66 -5.96
C GLU A 250 -12.33 -22.02 -5.72
N ALA A 251 -11.47 -22.01 -6.74
CA ALA A 251 -10.15 -21.38 -6.68
C ALA A 251 -10.23 -19.86 -6.53
N VAL A 252 -11.11 -19.20 -7.29
CA VAL A 252 -11.34 -17.75 -7.18
C VAL A 252 -11.88 -17.38 -5.80
N ASN A 253 -12.84 -18.15 -5.28
CA ASN A 253 -13.35 -17.95 -3.92
C ASN A 253 -12.28 -18.17 -2.85
N ALA A 254 -11.37 -19.14 -3.04
CA ALA A 254 -10.26 -19.38 -2.14
C ALA A 254 -9.21 -18.25 -2.18
N LEU A 255 -8.98 -17.65 -3.36
CA LEU A 255 -8.15 -16.46 -3.53
C LEU A 255 -8.79 -15.24 -2.85
N GLY A 256 -10.09 -15.02 -3.05
CA GLY A 256 -10.84 -13.95 -2.39
C GLY A 256 -10.74 -14.03 -0.86
N ARG A 257 -10.94 -15.23 -0.29
CA ARG A 257 -10.73 -15.45 1.16
C ARG A 257 -9.32 -15.11 1.62
N LYS A 258 -8.31 -15.48 0.83
CA LYS A 258 -6.90 -15.19 1.15
C LYS A 258 -6.64 -13.69 1.22
N ILE A 259 -7.08 -12.97 0.19
CA ILE A 259 -6.96 -11.52 0.08
C ILE A 259 -7.67 -10.84 1.24
N GLU A 260 -8.90 -11.27 1.55
CA GLU A 260 -9.68 -10.73 2.66
C GLU A 260 -8.98 -10.94 4.01
N ILE A 261 -8.46 -12.14 4.26
CA ILE A 261 -7.68 -12.44 5.48
C ILE A 261 -6.43 -11.56 5.56
N ALA A 262 -5.73 -11.32 4.45
CA ALA A 262 -4.53 -10.47 4.42
C ALA A 262 -4.85 -9.04 4.89
N VAL A 263 -5.91 -8.43 4.35
CA VAL A 263 -6.35 -7.08 4.76
C VAL A 263 -6.79 -7.06 6.23
N LEU A 264 -7.53 -8.07 6.69
CA LEU A 264 -7.94 -8.18 8.09
C LEU A 264 -6.74 -8.29 9.05
N LEU A 265 -5.74 -9.09 8.69
CA LEU A 265 -4.50 -9.24 9.48
C LEU A 265 -3.68 -7.96 9.50
N ALA A 266 -3.55 -7.29 8.36
CA ALA A 266 -2.90 -5.99 8.24
C ALA A 266 -3.57 -4.95 9.15
N ARG A 267 -4.91 -4.81 9.09
CA ARG A 267 -5.69 -3.93 9.98
C ARG A 267 -5.49 -4.28 11.45
N ILE A 268 -5.51 -5.57 11.83
CA ILE A 268 -5.24 -5.99 13.22
C ILE A 268 -3.82 -5.60 13.66
N SER A 269 -2.83 -5.74 12.78
CA SER A 269 -1.45 -5.34 13.08
C SER A 269 -1.35 -3.83 13.32
N HIS A 270 -1.97 -3.04 12.44
CA HIS A 270 -2.01 -1.58 12.59
C HIS A 270 -2.74 -1.13 13.85
N ILE A 271 -3.89 -1.75 14.17
CA ILE A 271 -4.61 -1.50 15.43
C ILE A 271 -3.68 -1.68 16.65
N LYS A 272 -2.82 -2.71 16.67
CA LYS A 272 -1.87 -2.90 17.78
C LYS A 272 -0.88 -1.74 17.88
N SER A 273 -0.37 -1.26 16.75
CA SER A 273 0.51 -0.08 16.70
C SER A 273 -0.19 1.18 17.18
N VAL A 274 -1.45 1.39 16.78
CA VAL A 274 -2.28 2.52 17.21
C VAL A 274 -2.56 2.46 18.72
N ILE A 275 -2.95 1.31 19.26
CA ILE A 275 -3.15 1.14 20.70
C ILE A 275 -1.87 1.47 21.47
N LYS A 276 -0.71 0.97 21.02
CA LYS A 276 0.58 1.27 21.64
C LYS A 276 0.86 2.78 21.62
N PHE A 277 0.60 3.45 20.50
CA PHE A 277 0.74 4.90 20.37
C PHE A 277 -0.18 5.67 21.33
N LEU A 278 -1.47 5.31 21.39
CA LEU A 278 -2.45 5.98 22.24
C LEU A 278 -2.15 5.82 23.74
N LEU A 279 -1.66 4.64 24.15
CA LEU A 279 -1.30 4.36 25.56
C LEU A 279 0.03 5.02 25.96
N ASN A 280 0.96 5.18 25.03
CA ASN A 280 2.28 5.76 25.28
C ASN A 280 2.36 7.25 24.94
N LYS A 281 1.23 7.90 24.59
CA LYS A 281 1.20 9.33 24.29
C LYS A 281 1.70 10.07 25.54
N PRO A 282 2.87 10.71 25.53
CA PRO A 282 3.31 11.47 26.69
C PRO A 282 2.21 12.51 26.97
N LYS A 283 1.75 12.60 28.24
CA LYS A 283 1.08 13.82 28.70
C LYS A 283 1.98 14.97 28.27
N ALA A 284 1.45 16.01 27.64
CA ALA A 284 2.24 17.08 27.02
C ALA A 284 3.28 17.67 27.98
N THR A 285 4.47 17.06 28.03
CA THR A 285 5.62 17.52 28.79
C THR A 285 6.88 17.11 28.02
N LYS A 286 7.54 18.14 27.49
CA LYS A 286 8.86 18.16 26.86
C LYS A 286 9.08 17.12 25.76
N THR A 287 8.99 17.62 24.53
CA THR A 287 9.75 17.17 23.36
C THR A 287 11.14 16.66 23.79
N MET A 288 11.31 15.34 23.87
CA MET A 288 12.62 14.73 23.61
C MET A 288 12.89 14.86 22.11
N ARG A 289 13.09 16.10 21.65
CA ARG A 289 13.96 16.32 20.50
C ARG A 289 15.34 15.89 20.99
N CYS A 290 16.06 15.10 20.20
CA CYS A 290 17.50 14.91 20.40
C CYS A 290 18.09 16.27 20.78
N THR A 291 18.68 16.39 21.96
CA THR A 291 19.41 17.58 22.36
C THR A 291 20.65 17.64 21.48
N ILE A 292 20.49 18.17 20.27
CA ILE A 292 21.58 18.53 19.38
C ILE A 292 22.12 19.86 19.92
N PRO A 293 23.37 19.93 20.39
CA PRO A 293 23.98 21.20 20.75
C PRO A 293 23.97 22.09 19.49
N GLY A 294 23.27 23.23 19.54
CA GLY A 294 23.18 24.19 18.44
C GLY A 294 21.85 24.21 17.65
N PHE A 295 20.83 23.47 18.07
CA PHE A 295 19.49 23.60 17.46
C PHE A 295 18.83 24.90 17.94
N ILE A 296 18.80 25.93 17.09
CA ILE A 296 17.94 27.11 17.27
C ILE A 296 16.57 26.73 16.70
N PRO A 297 15.53 26.56 17.52
CA PRO A 297 14.19 26.39 17.02
C PRO A 297 13.66 27.78 16.69
N ASP A 298 13.72 28.16 15.42
CA ASP A 298 12.82 29.15 14.78
C ASP A 298 13.23 29.30 13.32
N ILE A 299 12.34 28.89 12.41
CA ILE A 299 11.90 29.59 11.20
C ILE A 299 10.77 28.71 10.62
N LEU A 300 9.56 29.25 10.78
CA LEU A 300 8.25 28.99 10.15
C LEU A 300 8.14 27.79 9.19
#